data_AF-H0T1E0-F1
#
_entry.id   AF-H0T1E0-F1
#
_cell.length_a   1.000
_cell.length_b   1.000
_cell.length_c   1.000
_cell.angle_alpha   90.00
_cell.angle_beta   90.00
_cell.angle_gamma   90.00
#
_symmetry.space_group_name_H-M   'P 1'
#
loop_
_entity.id
_entity.type
_entity.pdbx_description
1 polymer ?
#
loop_
_entity_poly.entity_id
_entity_poly.type
_entity_poly.pdbx_seq_one_letter_code
_entity_poly.pdbx_strand_id
1 'polypeptide(L)'
;MAAIVDKAAAAKHEKLEWRTSIVDLMKALDIDSSLAARKELAKELGYTGDTNDSASMNVWLHKQVMSKLAANGGKLPPEIKH
;
A
#
# COMPACT_ATOMS: atom_id res chain seq x y z
N MET A 1 -15.16 1.44 -2.28
CA MET A 1 -13.94 1.09 -1.53
C MET A 1 -12.85 2.16 -1.54
N ALA A 2 -12.92 3.19 -2.39
CA ALA A 2 -11.98 4.33 -2.41
C ALA A 2 -12.11 5.30 -1.21
N ALA A 3 -13.29 5.42 -0.60
CA ALA A 3 -13.58 6.49 0.35
C ALA A 3 -12.73 6.49 1.63
N ILE A 4 -12.16 5.35 2.03
CA ILE A 4 -11.40 5.23 3.28
C ILE A 4 -9.97 5.74 3.08
N VAL A 5 -9.33 5.36 1.98
CA VAL A 5 -8.02 5.92 1.61
C VAL A 5 -8.17 7.37 1.21
N ASP A 6 -9.23 7.75 0.51
CA ASP A 6 -9.48 9.14 0.14
C ASP A 6 -9.60 10.03 1.40
N LYS A 7 -10.35 9.57 2.41
CA LYS A 7 -10.42 10.24 3.73
C LYS A 7 -9.07 10.25 4.46
N ALA A 8 -8.34 9.14 4.46
CA ALA A 8 -7.06 9.05 5.15
C ALA A 8 -5.99 9.91 4.47
N ALA A 9 -5.97 9.94 3.14
CA ALA A 9 -5.15 10.82 2.32
C ALA A 9 -5.55 12.28 2.51
N ALA A 10 -6.85 12.60 2.57
CA ALA A 10 -7.33 13.96 2.84
C ALA A 10 -6.99 14.44 4.27
N ALA A 11 -6.86 13.50 5.23
CA ALA A 11 -6.37 13.81 6.56
C ALA A 11 -4.86 14.08 6.58
N LYS A 12 -4.11 13.60 5.58
CA LYS A 12 -2.71 13.97 5.39
C LYS A 12 -2.68 15.35 4.73
N HIS A 13 -1.83 16.24 5.23
CA HIS A 13 -1.70 17.61 4.73
C HIS A 13 -0.90 17.69 3.40
N GLU A 14 -0.85 16.59 2.65
CA GLU A 14 -0.07 16.41 1.44
C GLU A 14 -0.95 15.82 0.35
N LYS A 15 -0.69 16.20 -0.91
CA LYS A 15 -1.40 15.65 -2.07
C LYS A 15 -0.84 14.27 -2.40
N LEU A 16 -1.46 13.24 -1.85
CA LEU A 16 -1.06 11.83 -2.00
C LEU A 16 -1.76 11.19 -3.20
N GLU A 17 -0.99 10.79 -4.22
CA GLU A 17 -1.49 10.11 -5.43
C GLU A 17 -1.63 8.59 -5.21
N TRP A 18 -2.34 8.18 -4.17
CA TRP A 18 -2.51 6.77 -3.78
C TRP A 18 -3.16 5.88 -4.85
N ARG A 19 -3.78 6.48 -5.87
CA ARG A 19 -4.42 5.76 -7.00
C ARG A 19 -3.41 5.21 -7.99
N THR A 20 -2.20 5.76 -8.03
CA THR A 20 -1.13 5.37 -8.96
C THR A 20 0.15 4.99 -8.21
N SER A 21 0.36 5.52 -7.01
CA SER A 21 1.53 5.28 -6.17
C SER A 21 1.18 4.42 -4.95
N ILE A 22 1.85 3.27 -4.83
CA ILE A 22 1.83 2.46 -3.59
C ILE A 22 2.42 3.22 -2.40
N VAL A 23 3.42 4.07 -2.62
CA VAL A 23 4.07 4.87 -1.57
C VAL A 23 3.07 5.82 -0.93
N ASP A 24 2.34 6.56 -1.74
CA ASP A 24 1.30 7.49 -1.29
C ASP A 24 0.13 6.76 -0.63
N LEU A 25 -0.21 5.57 -1.13
CA LEU A 25 -1.20 4.70 -0.50
C LEU A 25 -0.76 4.26 0.91
N MET A 26 0.49 3.83 1.08
CA MET A 26 1.05 3.46 2.37
C MET A 26 1.08 4.66 3.33
N LYS A 27 1.51 5.84 2.84
CA LYS A 27 1.47 7.09 3.61
C LYS A 27 0.07 7.45 4.07
N ALA A 28 -0.92 7.37 3.17
CA ALA A 28 -2.31 7.66 3.50
C ALA A 28 -2.83 6.74 4.61
N LEU A 29 -2.44 5.46 4.59
CA LEU A 29 -2.82 4.46 5.59
C LEU A 29 -1.97 4.49 6.86
N ASP A 30 -1.02 5.44 6.96
CA ASP A 30 -0.11 5.58 8.08
C ASP A 30 0.73 4.31 8.30
N ILE A 31 1.34 3.86 7.21
CA ILE A 31 2.24 2.70 7.12
C ILE A 31 3.60 3.20 6.64
N ASP A 32 4.68 2.59 7.14
CA ASP A 32 6.02 2.85 6.62
C ASP A 32 6.07 2.58 5.12
N SER A 33 6.51 3.57 4.36
CA SER A 33 6.53 3.52 2.89
C SER A 33 7.92 3.23 2.34
N SER A 34 8.85 2.81 3.21
CA SER A 34 10.22 2.49 2.86
C SER A 34 10.30 1.20 2.02
N LEU A 35 11.45 0.99 1.41
CA LEU A 35 11.73 -0.23 0.64
C LEU A 35 11.60 -1.51 1.47
N ALA A 36 11.94 -1.45 2.77
CA ALA A 36 11.81 -2.58 3.68
C ALA A 36 10.34 -2.99 3.85
N ALA A 37 9.48 -2.06 4.25
CA ALA A 37 8.06 -2.31 4.41
C ALA A 37 7.40 -2.82 3.12
N ARG A 38 7.75 -2.25 1.95
CA ARG A 38 7.25 -2.77 0.65
C ARG A 38 7.66 -4.21 0.39
N LYS A 39 8.91 -4.58 0.70
CA LYS A 39 9.40 -5.96 0.53
C LYS A 39 8.71 -6.93 1.49
N GLU A 40 8.50 -6.54 2.73
CA GLU A 40 7.75 -7.35 3.70
C GLU A 40 6.31 -7.53 3.26
N LEU A 41 5.64 -6.45 2.87
CA LEU A 41 4.26 -6.50 2.37
C LEU A 41 4.15 -7.38 1.12
N ALA A 42 5.14 -7.30 0.23
CA ALA A 42 5.21 -8.17 -0.95
C ALA A 42 5.34 -9.64 -0.53
N LYS A 43 6.23 -9.94 0.43
CA LYS A 43 6.46 -11.29 0.94
C LYS A 43 5.21 -11.87 1.62
N GLU A 44 4.55 -11.09 2.47
CA GLU A 44 3.31 -11.47 3.16
C GLU A 44 2.16 -11.73 2.18
N LEU A 45 2.10 -10.95 1.10
CA LEU A 45 1.12 -11.14 0.03
C LEU A 45 1.50 -12.28 -0.94
N GLY A 46 2.65 -12.91 -0.77
CA GLY A 46 3.12 -13.99 -1.63
C GLY A 46 3.63 -13.52 -2.99
N TYR A 47 4.27 -12.36 -3.06
CA TYR A 47 4.93 -11.89 -4.28
C TYR A 47 6.08 -12.82 -4.65
N THR A 48 5.99 -13.41 -5.84
CA THR A 48 7.00 -14.33 -6.38
C THR A 48 7.87 -13.71 -7.48
N GLY A 49 7.73 -12.40 -7.74
CA GLY A 49 8.48 -11.71 -8.79
C GLY A 49 9.84 -11.19 -8.33
N ASP A 50 10.54 -10.51 -9.24
CA ASP A 50 11.83 -9.89 -8.98
C ASP A 50 11.72 -8.69 -8.02
N THR A 51 12.18 -8.87 -6.78
CA THR A 51 12.28 -7.78 -5.79
C THR A 51 13.32 -6.72 -6.14
N ASN A 52 14.19 -6.99 -7.11
CA ASN A 52 15.09 -5.99 -7.70
C ASN A 52 14.33 -5.02 -8.62
N ASP A 53 13.26 -5.48 -9.28
CA ASP A 53 12.42 -4.63 -10.12
C ASP A 53 11.33 -3.95 -9.28
N SER A 54 11.73 -2.86 -8.63
CA SER A 54 10.84 -2.09 -7.76
C SER A 54 9.63 -1.51 -8.51
N ALA A 55 9.72 -1.32 -9.83
CA ALA A 55 8.62 -0.82 -10.65
C ALA A 55 7.50 -1.86 -10.77
N SER A 56 7.82 -3.08 -11.21
CA SER A 56 6.87 -4.19 -11.32
C SER A 56 6.31 -4.57 -9.95
N MET A 57 7.18 -4.63 -8.93
CA MET A 57 6.78 -4.90 -7.56
C MET A 57 5.79 -3.85 -7.04
N ASN A 58 6.05 -2.55 -7.26
CA ASN A 58 5.15 -1.48 -6.84
C ASN A 58 3.77 -1.56 -7.51
N VAL A 59 3.72 -1.82 -8.83
CA VAL A 59 2.45 -1.94 -9.56
C VAL A 59 1.66 -3.15 -9.07
N TRP A 60 2.32 -4.27 -8.82
CA TRP A 60 1.69 -5.48 -8.29
C TRP A 60 1.19 -5.26 -6.85
N LEU A 61 2.04 -4.70 -5.98
CA LEU A 61 1.70 -4.37 -4.59
C LEU A 61 0.50 -3.44 -4.55
N HIS A 62 0.50 -2.39 -5.38
CA HIS A 62 -0.60 -1.44 -5.45
C HIS A 62 -1.94 -2.13 -5.70
N LYS A 63 -1.99 -3.01 -6.72
CA LYS A 63 -3.20 -3.78 -7.03
C LYS A 63 -3.59 -4.72 -5.89
N GLN A 64 -2.65 -5.44 -5.31
CA GLN A 64 -2.96 -6.38 -4.23
C GLN A 64 -3.40 -5.70 -2.95
N VAL A 65 -2.72 -4.63 -2.55
CA VAL A 65 -3.11 -3.83 -1.41
C VAL A 65 -4.49 -3.25 -1.62
N MET A 66 -4.80 -2.70 -2.79
CA MET A 66 -6.16 -2.23 -3.11
C MET A 66 -7.20 -3.34 -2.99
N SER A 67 -6.91 -4.55 -3.49
CA SER A 67 -7.81 -5.71 -3.41
C SER A 67 -8.04 -6.16 -1.98
N LYS A 68 -6.97 -6.29 -1.17
CA LYS A 68 -7.05 -6.65 0.25
C LYS A 68 -7.77 -5.59 1.06
N LEU A 69 -7.49 -4.32 0.79
CA LEU A 69 -8.14 -3.20 1.44
C LEU A 69 -9.64 -3.17 1.10
N ALA A 70 -9.99 -3.41 -0.16
CA ALA A 70 -11.36 -3.60 -0.60
C ALA A 70 -12.05 -4.73 0.18
N ALA A 71 -11.42 -5.91 0.24
CA ALA A 71 -11.94 -7.09 0.94
C ALA A 71 -12.10 -6.88 2.46
N ASN A 72 -11.19 -6.13 3.10
CA ASN A 72 -11.19 -5.85 4.54
C ASN A 72 -11.92 -4.54 4.91
N GLY A 73 -12.66 -3.93 3.98
CA GLY A 73 -13.43 -2.73 4.25
C GLY A 73 -12.57 -1.52 4.66
N GLY A 74 -11.36 -1.38 4.11
CA GLY A 74 -10.49 -0.22 4.33
C GLY A 74 -9.43 -0.36 5.40
N LYS A 75 -9.20 -1.57 5.93
CA LYS A 75 -8.14 -1.82 6.91
C LYS A 75 -7.13 -2.84 6.36
N LEU A 76 -5.85 -2.50 6.45
CA LEU A 76 -4.78 -3.47 6.36
C LEU A 76 -4.50 -4.02 7.77
N PRO A 77 -4.12 -5.30 7.89
CA PRO A 77 -3.84 -5.89 9.18
C PRO A 77 -2.68 -5.14 9.87
N PRO A 78 -2.76 -4.95 11.20
CA PRO A 78 -1.79 -4.15 11.96
C PRO A 78 -0.39 -4.77 11.99
N GLU A 79 -0.24 -6.05 11.66
CA GLU A 79 1.06 -6.73 11.48
C GLU A 79 1.93 -6.08 10.39
N ILE A 80 1.33 -5.30 9.49
CA ILE A 80 2.04 -4.57 8.42
C ILE A 80 2.51 -3.18 8.91
N LYS A 81 2.04 -2.70 10.05
CA LYS A 81 2.52 -1.45 10.69
C LYS A 81 3.73 -1.76 11.57
N HIS A 82 4.86 -2.09 10.95
CA HIS A 82 6.15 -2.14 11.65
C HIS A 82 7.01 -0.92 11.32
#